data_AF-A0A662GJ45-F1
#
_entry.id   AF-A0A662GJ45-F1
#
_cell.length_a   1.000
_cell.length_b   1.000
_cell.length_c   1.000
_cell.angle_alpha   90.00
_cell.angle_beta   90.00
_cell.angle_gamma   90.00
#
_symmetry.space_group_name_H-M   'P 1'
#
loop_
_entity.id
_entity.type
_entity.pdbx_description
1 polymer ?
#
loop_
_entity_poly.entity_id
_entity_poly.type
_entity_poly.pdbx_seq_one_letter_code
_entity_poly.pdbx_strand_id
1 'polypeptide(L)'
;MGFDLEKLRNKKSETEKLIKELEEKLSDRKEVFEKILRKEDKLYESMRATRDALELSRIEILLQKISEKKRKVKGEIEELERKLRGARRELEEINRRIEIIKPKKVRWITEYNTK
;
A
#
# COMPACT_ATOMS: atom_id res chain seq x y z
N MET A 1 11.75 -33.58 9.59
CA MET A 1 11.64 -32.10 9.54
C MET A 1 11.35 -31.60 8.12
N GLY A 2 10.30 -32.11 7.45
CA GLY A 2 9.92 -31.67 6.09
C GLY A 2 8.78 -30.66 6.04
N PHE A 3 8.12 -30.41 7.18
CA PHE A 3 6.86 -29.65 7.25
C PHE A 3 7.02 -28.12 7.39
N ASP A 4 8.22 -27.60 7.62
CA ASP A 4 8.45 -26.15 7.81
C ASP A 4 8.57 -25.38 6.48
N LEU A 5 9.27 -25.95 5.48
CA LEU A 5 9.51 -25.28 4.20
C LEU A 5 8.24 -25.10 3.38
N GLU A 6 7.38 -26.12 3.34
CA GLU A 6 6.11 -26.07 2.60
C GLU A 6 5.14 -25.07 3.24
N LYS A 7 5.05 -25.04 4.58
CA LYS A 7 4.28 -24.03 5.32
C LYS A 7 4.80 -22.61 5.07
N LEU A 8 6.10 -22.40 5.11
CA LEU A 8 6.72 -21.09 4.81
C LEU A 8 6.46 -20.65 3.37
N ARG A 9 6.46 -21.58 2.43
CA ARG A 9 6.20 -21.31 1.00
C ARG A 9 4.73 -20.98 0.75
N ASN A 10 3.80 -21.70 1.39
CA ASN A 10 2.37 -21.40 1.34
C ASN A 10 2.09 -20.02 1.96
N LYS A 11 2.63 -19.76 3.15
CA LYS A 11 2.49 -18.47 3.83
C LYS A 11 3.05 -17.32 3.00
N LYS A 12 4.20 -17.51 2.34
CA LYS A 12 4.74 -16.53 1.39
C LYS A 12 3.75 -16.19 0.27
N SER A 13 3.17 -17.22 -0.37
CA SER A 13 2.22 -17.01 -1.47
C SER A 13 0.92 -16.34 -1.02
N GLU A 14 0.44 -16.64 0.18
CA GLU A 14 -0.69 -15.95 0.81
C GLU A 14 -0.37 -14.48 1.08
N THR A 15 0.80 -14.19 1.66
CA THR A 15 1.25 -12.81 1.91
C THR A 15 1.43 -12.03 0.60
N GLU A 16 1.94 -12.65 -0.47
CA GLU A 16 2.05 -12.01 -1.80
C GLU A 16 0.68 -11.68 -2.40
N LYS A 17 -0.31 -12.58 -2.28
CA LYS A 17 -1.69 -12.31 -2.72
C LYS A 17 -2.29 -11.16 -1.92
N LEU A 18 -2.10 -11.16 -0.61
CA LEU A 18 -2.61 -10.11 0.28
C LEU A 18 -1.97 -8.75 -0.03
N ILE A 19 -0.68 -8.72 -0.38
CA ILE A 19 -0.01 -7.50 -0.85
C ILE A 19 -0.65 -7.00 -2.15
N LYS A 20 -0.89 -7.89 -3.14
CA LYS A 20 -1.52 -7.50 -4.41
C LYS A 20 -2.93 -6.93 -4.19
N GLU A 21 -3.75 -7.58 -3.37
CA GLU A 21 -5.09 -7.08 -3.03
C GLU A 21 -5.04 -5.72 -2.32
N LEU A 22 -4.06 -5.50 -1.44
CA LEU A 22 -3.86 -4.21 -0.80
C LEU A 22 -3.38 -3.13 -1.79
N GLU A 23 -2.55 -3.49 -2.76
CA GLU A 23 -2.09 -2.58 -3.82
C GLU A 23 -3.24 -2.17 -4.77
N GLU A 24 -4.11 -3.11 -5.15
CA GLU A 24 -5.33 -2.81 -5.92
C GLU A 24 -6.26 -1.86 -5.15
N LYS A 25 -6.56 -2.19 -3.89
CA LYS A 25 -7.38 -1.32 -3.01
C LYS A 25 -6.77 0.07 -2.85
N LEU A 26 -5.44 0.17 -2.76
CA LEU A 26 -4.74 1.45 -2.68
C LEU A 26 -4.90 2.24 -4.00
N SER A 27 -4.78 1.58 -5.14
CA SER A 27 -4.97 2.19 -6.47
C SER A 27 -6.38 2.76 -6.61
N ASP A 28 -7.40 1.95 -6.31
CA ASP A 28 -8.81 2.38 -6.34
C ASP A 28 -9.03 3.60 -5.45
N ARG A 29 -8.43 3.59 -4.24
CA ARG A 29 -8.59 4.69 -3.30
C ARG A 29 -7.88 5.96 -3.75
N LYS A 30 -6.74 5.84 -4.43
CA LYS A 30 -6.03 6.96 -5.06
C LYS A 30 -6.84 7.56 -6.20
N GLU A 31 -7.48 6.76 -7.04
CA GLU A 31 -8.38 7.27 -8.09
C GLU A 31 -9.56 8.05 -7.50
N VAL A 32 -10.16 7.53 -6.42
CA VAL A 32 -11.25 8.23 -5.72
C VAL A 32 -10.74 9.56 -5.15
N PHE A 33 -9.53 9.58 -4.57
CA PHE A 33 -8.92 10.80 -4.08
C PHE A 33 -8.69 11.83 -5.18
N GLU A 34 -8.23 11.40 -6.36
CA GLU A 34 -8.04 12.27 -7.51
C GLU A 34 -9.39 12.85 -8.02
N LYS A 35 -10.44 12.02 -8.07
CA LYS A 35 -11.80 12.48 -8.40
C LYS A 35 -12.32 13.51 -7.40
N ILE A 36 -11.93 13.41 -6.13
CA ILE A 36 -12.28 14.39 -5.09
C ILE A 36 -11.52 15.69 -5.31
N LEU A 37 -10.22 15.65 -5.60
CA LEU A 37 -9.43 16.84 -5.92
C LEU A 37 -10.00 17.60 -7.12
N ARG A 38 -10.31 16.90 -8.22
CA ARG A 38 -10.93 17.53 -9.40
C ARG A 38 -12.27 18.19 -9.09
N LYS A 39 -13.05 17.65 -8.13
CA LYS A 39 -14.31 18.27 -7.68
C LYS A 39 -14.06 19.49 -6.80
N GLU A 40 -13.02 19.44 -5.95
CA GLU A 40 -12.57 20.55 -5.12
C GLU A 40 -12.12 21.73 -5.99
N ASP A 41 -11.31 21.48 -7.02
CA ASP A 41 -10.81 22.50 -7.95
C ASP A 41 -11.96 23.21 -8.68
N LYS A 42 -12.92 22.44 -9.21
CA LYS A 42 -14.13 22.99 -9.85
C LYS A 42 -14.95 23.87 -8.90
N LEU A 43 -15.01 23.50 -7.62
CA LEU A 43 -15.71 24.32 -6.62
C LEU A 43 -14.95 25.60 -6.31
N TYR A 44 -13.63 25.57 -6.22
CA TYR A 44 -12.82 26.79 -6.09
C TYR A 44 -12.91 27.70 -7.32
N GLU A 45 -12.99 27.15 -8.52
CA GLU A 45 -13.26 27.94 -9.74
C GLU A 45 -14.64 28.60 -9.67
N SER A 46 -15.68 27.85 -9.27
CA SER A 46 -17.02 28.40 -9.10
C SER A 46 -17.06 29.48 -8.01
N MET A 47 -16.37 29.28 -6.89
CA MET A 47 -16.27 30.27 -5.81
C MET A 47 -15.64 31.58 -6.28
N ARG A 48 -14.63 31.49 -7.16
CA ARG A 48 -13.95 32.67 -7.74
C ARG A 48 -14.82 33.42 -8.75
N ALA A 49 -15.72 32.73 -9.45
CA ALA A 49 -16.61 33.31 -10.45
C ALA A 49 -17.89 33.93 -9.85
N THR A 50 -18.35 33.40 -8.72
CA THR A 50 -19.59 33.84 -8.08
C THR A 50 -19.41 35.18 -7.36
N ARG A 51 -20.34 36.12 -7.60
CA ARG A 51 -20.44 37.41 -6.90
C ARG A 51 -21.59 37.47 -5.88
N ASP A 52 -22.48 36.48 -5.89
CA ASP A 52 -23.62 36.40 -4.98
C ASP A 52 -23.23 35.72 -3.66
N ALA A 53 -23.54 36.37 -2.54
CA ALA A 53 -23.23 35.89 -1.19
C ALA A 53 -23.95 34.59 -0.83
N LEU A 54 -25.16 34.36 -1.36
CA LEU A 54 -25.98 33.20 -1.03
C LEU A 54 -25.48 31.94 -1.76
N GLU A 55 -25.01 32.10 -2.99
CA GLU A 55 -24.31 31.06 -3.73
C GLU A 55 -22.92 30.76 -3.14
N LEU A 56 -22.19 31.79 -2.71
CA LEU A 56 -20.89 31.62 -2.05
C LEU A 56 -21.01 30.77 -0.79
N SER A 57 -22.01 31.06 0.06
CA SER A 57 -22.30 30.29 1.27
C SER A 57 -22.61 28.81 0.97
N ARG A 58 -23.31 28.54 -0.13
CA ARG A 58 -23.59 27.16 -0.58
C ARG A 58 -22.32 26.45 -1.04
N ILE A 59 -21.44 27.14 -1.75
CA ILE A 59 -20.16 26.60 -2.22
C ILE A 59 -19.24 26.30 -1.03
N GLU A 60 -19.20 27.15 -0.01
CA GLU A 60 -18.44 26.92 1.22
C GLU A 60 -18.89 25.65 1.96
N ILE A 61 -20.21 25.43 2.09
CA ILE A 61 -20.75 24.20 2.70
C ILE A 61 -20.33 22.96 1.88
N LEU A 62 -20.33 23.05 0.55
CA LEU A 62 -19.90 21.95 -0.32
C LEU A 62 -18.40 21.69 -0.19
N LEU A 63 -17.57 22.73 -0.11
CA LEU A 63 -16.13 22.63 0.12
C LEU A 63 -15.83 21.98 1.48
N GLN A 64 -16.57 22.33 2.53
CA GLN A 64 -16.42 21.70 3.84
C GLN A 64 -16.70 20.20 3.79
N LYS A 65 -17.80 19.79 3.15
CA LYS A 65 -18.15 18.37 2.94
C LYS A 65 -17.09 17.62 2.12
N ILE A 66 -16.50 18.28 1.13
CA ILE A 66 -15.43 17.69 0.31
C ILE A 66 -14.13 17.58 1.10
N SER A 67 -13.79 18.57 1.91
CA SER A 67 -12.63 18.55 2.79
C SER A 67 -12.72 17.41 3.81
N GLU A 68 -13.90 17.16 4.39
CA GLU A 68 -14.14 16.01 5.25
C GLU A 68 -13.96 14.68 4.51
N LYS A 69 -14.53 14.54 3.31
CA LYS A 69 -14.35 13.36 2.46
C LYS A 69 -12.89 13.14 2.09
N LYS A 70 -12.17 14.20 1.76
CA LYS A 70 -10.74 14.19 1.43
C LYS A 70 -9.91 13.70 2.61
N ARG A 71 -10.17 14.20 3.82
CA ARG A 71 -9.50 13.73 5.05
C ARG A 71 -9.77 12.26 5.31
N LYS A 72 -11.03 11.82 5.16
CA LYS A 72 -11.40 10.41 5.34
C LYS A 72 -10.69 9.49 4.35
N VAL A 73 -10.72 9.83 3.06
CA VAL A 73 -10.05 9.06 2.00
C VAL A 73 -8.54 9.03 2.20
N LYS A 74 -7.94 10.16 2.61
CA LYS A 74 -6.51 10.23 2.94
C LYS A 74 -6.15 9.31 4.12
N GLY A 75 -6.96 9.31 5.19
CA GLY A 75 -6.76 8.40 6.32
C GLY A 75 -6.82 6.93 5.90
N GLU A 76 -7.78 6.57 5.05
CA GLU A 76 -7.88 5.20 4.52
C GLU A 76 -6.67 4.82 3.64
N ILE A 77 -6.14 5.74 2.83
CA ILE A 77 -4.88 5.52 2.08
C ILE A 77 -3.71 5.29 3.04
N GLU A 78 -3.55 6.14 4.06
CA GLU A 78 -2.47 5.99 5.05
C GLU A 78 -2.56 4.67 5.82
N GLU A 79 -3.76 4.21 6.17
CA GLU A 79 -4.00 2.91 6.78
C GLU A 79 -3.63 1.76 5.85
N LEU A 80 -4.04 1.83 4.57
CA LEU A 80 -3.68 0.83 3.57
C LEU A 80 -2.17 0.77 3.38
N GLU A 81 -1.48 1.92 3.30
CA GLU A 81 -0.02 1.96 3.22
C GLU A 81 0.67 1.38 4.45
N ARG A 82 0.14 1.64 5.65
CA ARG A 82 0.65 1.02 6.89
C ARG A 82 0.52 -0.50 6.85
N LYS A 83 -0.64 -1.01 6.42
CA LYS A 83 -0.87 -2.46 6.23
C LYS A 83 0.08 -3.05 5.20
N LEU A 84 0.30 -2.36 4.08
CA LEU A 84 1.23 -2.75 3.03
C LEU A 84 2.67 -2.84 3.53
N ARG A 85 3.11 -1.85 4.32
CA ARG A 85 4.44 -1.89 4.97
C ARG A 85 4.57 -3.05 5.95
N GLY A 86 3.53 -3.35 6.72
CA GLY A 86 3.48 -4.51 7.60
C GLY A 86 3.61 -5.82 6.84
N ALA A 87 2.77 -6.02 5.83
CA ALA A 87 2.78 -7.22 4.99
C ALA A 87 4.13 -7.41 4.25
N ARG A 88 4.76 -6.33 3.78
CA ARG A 88 6.10 -6.41 3.17
C ARG A 88 7.18 -6.82 4.17
N ARG A 89 7.13 -6.33 5.41
CA ARG A 89 8.06 -6.76 6.48
C ARG A 89 7.88 -8.24 6.82
N GLU A 90 6.63 -8.70 6.94
CA GLU A 90 6.35 -10.12 7.16
C GLU A 90 6.89 -10.99 6.01
N LEU A 91 6.72 -10.55 4.77
CA LEU A 91 7.28 -11.23 3.60
C LEU A 91 8.82 -11.31 3.67
N GLU A 92 9.49 -10.22 4.05
CA GLU A 92 10.94 -10.19 4.23
C GLU A 92 11.41 -11.16 5.33
N GLU A 93 10.71 -11.22 6.47
CA GLU A 93 11.02 -12.18 7.53
C GLU A 93 10.83 -13.63 7.08
N ILE A 94 9.76 -13.92 6.34
CA ILE A 94 9.52 -15.25 5.76
C ILE A 94 10.65 -15.60 4.78
N ASN A 95 11.07 -14.67 3.93
CA ASN A 95 12.19 -14.89 3.00
C ASN A 95 13.50 -15.17 3.73
N ARG A 96 13.82 -14.39 4.78
CA ARG A 96 15.02 -14.63 5.62
C ARG A 96 14.99 -16.00 6.29
N ARG A 97 13.83 -16.44 6.81
CA ARG A 97 13.68 -17.79 7.38
C ARG A 97 13.88 -18.89 6.33
N ILE A 98 13.35 -18.72 5.12
CA ILE A 98 13.57 -19.65 4.02
C ILE A 98 15.06 -19.71 3.65
N GLU A 99 15.75 -18.58 3.62
CA GLU A 99 17.18 -18.50 3.29
C GLU A 99 18.06 -19.19 4.33
N ILE A 100 17.75 -19.04 5.62
CA ILE A 100 18.48 -19.73 6.72
C ILE A 100 18.28 -21.25 6.64
N ILE A 101 17.07 -21.70 6.32
CA ILE A 101 16.77 -23.14 6.20
C ILE A 101 17.42 -23.74 4.95
N LYS A 102 17.66 -22.94 3.91
CA LYS A 102 18.31 -23.41 2.69
C LYS A 102 19.80 -23.62 2.98
N PRO A 103 20.34 -24.86 2.95
CA PRO A 103 21.74 -25.07 3.25
C PRO A 103 22.60 -24.31 2.23
N LYS A 104 23.51 -23.44 2.72
CA LYS A 104 24.55 -22.86 1.89
C LYS A 104 25.29 -24.02 1.22
N LYS A 105 25.33 -24.06 -0.11
CA LYS A 105 26.17 -25.00 -0.86
C LYS A 105 27.63 -24.66 -0.54
N VAL A 106 28.19 -25.29 0.48
CA VAL A 106 29.62 -25.18 0.78
C VAL A 106 30.34 -25.99 -0.28
N ARG A 107 31.01 -25.31 -1.21
CA ARG A 107 31.84 -25.94 -2.23
C ARG A 107 33.16 -26.28 -1.53
N TRP A 108 33.30 -27.50 -1.04
CA TRP A 108 34.56 -27.99 -0.48
C TRP A 108 35.60 -28.03 -1.60
N ILE A 109 36.59 -27.14 -1.53
CA ILE A 109 37.76 -27.18 -2.40
C ILE A 109 38.79 -28.05 -1.68
N THR A 110 38.89 -29.31 -2.04
CA THR A 110 39.97 -30.19 -1.58
C THR A 110 41.20 -29.90 -2.43
N GLU A 111 42.16 -29.16 -1.89
CA GLU A 111 43.52 -29.07 -2.47
C GLU A 111 44.26 -30.38 -2.16
N TYR A 112 44.42 -31.23 -3.18
CA TYR A 112 45.35 -32.34 -3.11
C TYR A 112 46.77 -31.80 -3.30
N ASN A 113 47.51 -31.69 -2.19
CA ASN A 113 48.92 -31.38 -2.22
C ASN A 113 49.68 -32.66 -2.59
N THR A 114 49.93 -32.89 -3.87
CA THR A 114 50.84 -33.93 -4.33
C THR A 114 52.27 -33.45 -4.12
N LYS A 115 52.97 -34.06 -3.16
CA LYS A 115 54.42 -34.00 -3.01
C LYS A 115 54.99 -35.41 -3.11
#